data_AF-A0A497AYK6-F1
#
_entry.id   AF-A0A497AYK6-F1
#
_cell.length_a   1.000
_cell.length_b   1.000
_cell.length_c   1.000
_cell.angle_alpha   90.00
_cell.angle_beta   90.00
_cell.angle_gamma   90.00
#
_symmetry.space_group_name_H-M   'P 1'
#
loop_
_entity.id
_entity.type
_entity.pdbx_description
1 polymer ?
#
loop_
_entity_poly.entity_id
_entity_poly.type
_entity_poly.pdbx_seq_one_letter_code
_entity_poly.pdbx_strand_id
1 'polypeptide(L)' 'MRKSEIIVLGIILLSFIVGIYLYPQMPEHMASHWNAQGQVDGYMSKFWGLFLMPFILVG' A
#
# COMPACT_ATOMS: atom_id res chain seq x y z
N MET A 1 -11.33 -17.61 16.53
CA MET A 1 -10.58 -17.25 15.32
C MET A 1 -9.56 -18.34 15.04
N ARG A 2 -9.44 -18.78 13.79
CA ARG A 2 -8.41 -19.74 13.36
C ARG A 2 -7.03 -19.08 13.42
N LYS A 3 -5.96 -19.86 13.57
CA LYS A 3 -4.58 -19.33 13.55
C LYS A 3 -4.30 -18.51 12.29
N SER A 4 -4.83 -18.96 11.16
CA SER A 4 -4.74 -18.24 9.88
C SER A 4 -5.38 -16.85 9.93
N GLU A 5 -6.54 -16.70 10.56
CA GLU A 5 -7.24 -15.42 10.69
C GLU A 5 -6.43 -14.43 11.54
N ILE A 6 -5.82 -14.92 12.64
CA ILE A 6 -4.94 -14.10 13.49
C ILE A 6 -3.72 -13.62 12.69
N ILE A 7 -3.11 -14.51 11.91
CA ILE A 7 -1.97 -14.17 11.05
C ILE A 7 -2.37 -13.13 10.00
N VAL A 8 -3.51 -13.33 9.33
CA VAL A 8 -4.02 -12.38 8.32
C VAL A 8 -4.28 -11.01 8.92
N LEU A 9 -4.93 -10.94 10.09
CA LEU A 9 -5.14 -9.66 10.79
C LEU A 9 -3.82 -9.01 11.20
N GLY A 10 -2.84 -9.79 11.64
CA GLY A 10 -1.49 -9.29 11.93
C GLY A 10 -0.83 -8.66 10.69
N ILE A 11 -0.97 -9.28 9.52
CA ILE A 11 -0.46 -8.76 8.24
C ILE A 11 -1.18 -7.45 7.86
N ILE A 12 -2.50 -7.41 7.99
CA ILE A 12 -3.30 -6.21 7.72
C ILE A 12 -2.83 -5.06 8.61
N LEU A 13 -2.75 -5.27 9.93
CA LEU A 13 -2.29 -4.25 10.87
C LEU A 13 -0.87 -3.79 10.59
N LEU A 14 0.06 -4.72 10.30
CA LEU A 14 1.43 -4.39 9.96
C LEU A 14 1.51 -3.52 8.69
N SER A 15 0.68 -3.80 7.68
CA SER A 15 0.65 -3.03 6.44
C SER A 15 0.24 -1.56 6.67
N PHE A 16 -0.74 -1.30 7.56
CA PHE A 16 -1.11 0.06 7.96
C PHE A 16 -0.01 0.76 8.76
N ILE A 17 0.65 0.05 9.70
CA ILE A 17 1.75 0.61 10.50
C ILE A 17 2.89 1.07 9.59
N VAL A 18 3.28 0.23 8.62
CA VAL A 18 4.31 0.58 7.64
C VAL A 18 3.89 1.77 6.79
N GLY A 19 2.64 1.79 6.29
CA GLY A 19 2.10 2.90 5.53
C GLY A 19 2.14 4.23 6.31
N ILE A 20 1.71 4.24 7.57
CA ILE A 20 1.73 5.43 8.44
C ILE A 20 3.16 5.90 8.71
N TYR A 21 4.08 4.98 9.00
CA TYR A 21 5.48 5.30 9.28
C TYR A 21 6.19 5.93 8.07
N LEU A 22 5.88 5.45 6.85
CA LEU A 22 6.48 5.95 5.61
C LEU A 22 5.75 7.17 5.03
N TYR A 23 4.50 7.45 5.45
CA TYR A 23 3.70 8.56 4.92
C TYR A 23 4.41 9.92 4.84
N PRO A 24 5.14 10.40 5.88
CA PRO A 24 5.84 11.68 5.79
C PRO A 24 7.10 11.64 4.91
N GLN A 25 7.60 10.45 4.57
CA GLN A 25 8.84 10.26 3.81
C GLN A 25 8.58 10.09 2.30
N MET A 26 7.33 9.79 1.91
CA MET A 26 6.97 9.54 0.52
C MET A 26 6.69 10.84 -0.25
N PRO A 27 7.03 10.88 -1.55
CA PRO A 27 6.69 12.02 -2.42
C PRO A 27 5.18 12.11 -2.62
N GLU A 28 4.66 13.33 -2.85
CA GLU A 28 3.21 13.53 -3.09
C GLU A 28 2.68 12.70 -4.27
N HIS A 29 3.50 12.48 -5.29
CA HIS A 29 3.20 11.65 -6.45
C HIS A 29 4.02 10.37 -6.43
N MET A 30 3.35 9.23 -6.31
CA MET A 30 3.95 7.90 -6.37
C MET A 30 3.62 7.24 -7.71
N ALA A 31 4.61 6.59 -8.32
CA ALA A 31 4.40 5.81 -9.55
C ALA A 31 3.42 4.65 -9.26
N SER A 32 2.41 4.50 -10.11
CA SER A 32 1.38 3.47 -9.98
C SER A 32 1.25 2.58 -11.22
N HIS A 33 1.82 3.00 -12.35
CA HIS A 33 1.79 2.26 -13.59
C HIS A 33 3.06 2.52 -14.41
N TRP A 34 3.46 1.51 -15.18
CA TRP A 34 4.59 1.54 -16.11
C TRP A 34 4.13 1.06 -17.48
N ASN A 35 4.52 1.78 -18.52
CA ASN A 35 4.23 1.37 -19.90
C ASN A 35 5.09 0.18 -20.35
N ALA A 36 4.86 -0.30 -21.57
CA ALA A 36 5.60 -1.43 -22.16
C ALA A 36 7.10 -1.14 -22.38
N GLN A 37 7.53 0.13 -22.31
CA GLN A 37 8.92 0.56 -22.40
C GLN A 37 9.59 0.69 -21.01
N GLY A 38 8.86 0.39 -19.93
CA GLY A 38 9.35 0.50 -18.55
C GLY A 38 9.39 1.93 -18.00
N GLN A 39 8.73 2.88 -18.67
CA GLN A 39 8.64 4.26 -18.21
C GLN A 39 7.38 4.43 -17.36
N VAL A 40 7.49 5.23 -16.30
CA VAL A 40 6.32 5.61 -15.50
C VAL A 40 5.43 6.52 -16.33
N ASP A 41 4.20 6.09 -16.57
CA ASP A 41 3.16 6.85 -17.26
C ASP A 41 1.87 7.00 -16.42
N GLY A 42 1.86 6.44 -15.21
CA GLY A 42 0.77 6.61 -14.24
C GLY A 42 1.30 6.96 -12.85
N TYR A 43 0.60 7.89 -12.20
CA TYR A 43 0.87 8.32 -10.83
C TYR A 43 -0.40 8.30 -10.00
N MET A 44 -0.22 8.27 -8.68
CA MET A 44 -1.27 8.49 -7.70
C MET A 44 -0.76 9.31 -6.52
N SER A 45 -1.68 9.80 -5.69
CA SER A 45 -1.30 10.46 -4.44
C SER A 45 -0.61 9.46 -3.52
N LYS A 46 0.31 9.95 -2.67
CA LYS A 46 0.97 9.10 -1.66
C LYS A 46 0.02 8.36 -0.73
N PHE A 47 -1.17 8.93 -0.49
CA PHE A 47 -2.24 8.24 0.23
C PHE A 47 -2.64 6.93 -0.45
N TRP A 48 -2.99 6.99 -1.74
CA TRP A 48 -3.36 5.78 -2.46
C TRP A 48 -2.16 4.87 -2.72
N GLY A 49 -0.96 5.43 -2.93
CA GLY A 49 0.26 4.64 -3.10
C GLY A 49 0.60 3.77 -1.89
N LEU A 50 0.32 4.25 -0.66
CA LEU A 50 0.60 3.52 0.57
C LEU A 50 -0.58 2.68 1.08
N PHE A 51 -1.82 3.13 0.88
CA PHE A 51 -2.98 2.53 1.55
C PHE A 51 -3.96 1.77 0.65
N LEU A 52 -3.81 1.79 -0.68
CA LEU A 52 -4.70 1.04 -1.57
C LEU A 52 -4.72 -0.46 -1.24
N MET A 53 -3.54 -1.09 -1.17
CA MET A 53 -3.45 -2.52 -0.86
C MET A 53 -3.88 -2.84 0.58
N PRO A 54 -3.47 -2.11 1.63
CA PRO A 54 -4.02 -2.28 2.97
C PRO A 54 -5.55 -2.24 3.04
N PHE A 55 -6.21 -1.33 2.33
CA PHE A 55 -7.67 -1.29 2.28
C PHE A 55 -8.28 -2.47 1.52
N ILE A 56 -7.66 -2.91 0.42
CA ILE A 56 -8.10 -4.13 -0.29
C ILE A 56 -8.02 -5.35 0.63
N LEU A 57 -6.99 -5.46 1.46
CA LEU A 57 -6.80 -6.61 2.37
C LEU A 57 -7.84 -6.69 3.50
N VAL A 58 -8.59 -5.62 3.78
CA VAL A 58 -9.65 -5.62 4.79
C VAL A 58 -10.94 -6.29 4.29
N GLY A 59 -11.18 -6.27 2.97
CA GLY A 59 -12.36 -6.85 2.33
C GLY A 59 -12.26 -8.35 2.10
#